data_AF-A0A0R1GM57-F1
#
_entry.id   AF-A0A0R1GM57-F1
#
_cell.length_a   1.000
_cell.length_b   1.000
_cell.length_c   1.000
_cell.angle_alpha   90.00
_cell.angle_beta   90.00
_cell.angle_gamma   90.00
#
_symmetry.space_group_name_H-M   'P 1'
#
loop_
_entity.id
_entity.type
_entity.pdbx_description
1 polymer ?
#
loop_
_entity_poly.entity_id
_entity_poly.type
_entity_poly.pdbx_seq_one_letter_code
_entity_poly.pdbx_strand_id
1 'polypeptide(L)'
;MKSINHIILAIALSLGLAGAITATAQPASAATNNSKYYKTYKAIPKVLRGTWQTKGYTEYSSLSKKKVRSIYTFKKNSYTMKIDFQGKRKTKTIHFLKKEVQDIDYRYKTKQYEIYPTGAAMSKRAYASILYLKPVRHNGKKAIASYPIVGKHIAYLYRK
;
A
#
# COMPACT_ATOMS: atom_id res chain seq x y z
N MET A 1 -30.34 20.42 48.28
CA MET A 1 -31.63 20.38 47.55
C MET A 1 -31.49 21.16 46.24
N LYS A 2 -32.05 20.58 45.16
CA LYS A 2 -32.16 21.06 43.76
C LYS A 2 -30.85 21.04 42.93
N SER A 3 -30.54 20.07 42.06
CA SER A 3 -31.21 19.41 40.91
C SER A 3 -31.03 20.13 39.56
N ILE A 4 -30.00 19.69 38.81
CA ILE A 4 -29.96 19.26 37.40
C ILE A 4 -30.63 20.12 36.30
N ASN A 5 -29.84 20.46 35.27
CA ASN A 5 -30.17 20.41 33.82
C ASN A 5 -28.84 20.30 33.02
N HIS A 6 -28.28 19.11 32.81
CA HIS A 6 -28.35 18.32 31.57
C HIS A 6 -28.25 19.12 30.26
N ILE A 7 -27.02 19.36 29.79
CA ILE A 7 -26.71 19.42 28.36
C ILE A 7 -25.79 18.24 28.06
N ILE A 8 -26.41 17.11 27.75
CA ILE A 8 -25.74 15.95 27.16
C ILE A 8 -25.60 16.28 25.67
N LEU A 9 -24.44 16.79 25.26
CA LEU A 9 -24.06 16.79 23.86
C LEU A 9 -23.36 15.46 23.56
N ALA A 10 -24.15 14.43 23.33
CA ALA A 10 -23.70 13.18 22.75
C ALA A 10 -23.36 13.42 21.27
N ILE A 11 -22.09 13.72 20.97
CA ILE A 11 -21.53 13.38 19.66
C ILE A 11 -20.74 12.09 19.85
N ALA A 12 -21.41 11.03 19.42
CA ALA A 12 -20.97 9.65 19.45
C ALA A 12 -19.61 9.44 18.76
N LEU A 13 -18.76 8.68 19.45
CA LEU A 13 -18.06 7.50 18.92
C LEU A 13 -17.57 7.58 17.46
N SER A 14 -16.33 8.05 17.28
CA SER A 14 -15.26 7.14 16.83
C SER A 14 -13.90 7.77 17.03
N LEU A 15 -13.36 7.56 18.23
CA LEU A 15 -11.93 7.50 18.49
C LEU A 15 -11.28 6.59 17.45
N GLY A 16 -10.50 7.23 16.60
CA GLY A 16 -9.77 6.55 15.54
C GLY A 16 -9.30 7.54 14.51
N LEU A 17 -8.59 8.58 14.97
CA LEU A 17 -7.52 9.22 14.22
C LEU A 17 -6.61 8.10 13.70
N ALA A 18 -6.99 7.50 12.57
CA ALA A 18 -6.11 6.69 11.77
C ALA A 18 -5.04 7.67 11.34
N GLY A 19 -3.88 7.56 12.01
CA GLY A 19 -2.78 8.51 11.90
C GLY A 19 -2.70 9.02 10.48
N ALA A 20 -3.02 10.32 10.33
CA ALA A 20 -2.64 11.04 9.15
C ALA A 20 -1.11 10.90 9.13
N ILE A 21 -0.62 9.95 8.34
CA ILE A 21 0.68 10.10 7.74
C ILE A 21 0.50 11.40 6.99
N THR A 22 1.01 12.49 7.57
CA THR A 22 1.13 13.76 6.89
C THR A 22 1.63 13.41 5.50
N ALA A 23 0.83 13.77 4.50
CA ALA A 23 1.23 13.71 3.11
C ALA A 23 2.33 14.76 2.95
N THR A 24 3.48 14.49 3.54
CA THR A 24 4.77 15.00 3.08
C THR A 24 4.77 14.66 1.59
N ALA A 25 4.94 15.69 0.77
CA ALA A 25 4.86 15.60 -0.68
C ALA A 25 5.44 14.25 -1.13
N GLN A 26 4.63 13.41 -1.80
CA GLN A 26 5.15 12.17 -2.36
C GLN A 26 6.39 12.57 -3.15
N PRO A 27 7.57 12.00 -2.84
CA PRO A 27 8.79 12.41 -3.51
C PRO A 27 8.54 12.28 -5.01
N ALA A 28 8.80 13.36 -5.76
CA ALA A 28 8.79 13.29 -7.21
C ALA A 28 9.67 12.11 -7.63
N SER A 29 9.22 11.32 -8.61
CA SER A 29 10.00 10.17 -9.08
C SER A 29 11.45 10.60 -9.29
N ALA A 30 12.40 9.89 -8.68
CA ALA A 30 13.82 10.16 -8.88
C ALA A 30 14.26 9.82 -10.33
N ALA A 31 13.37 9.23 -11.14
CA ALA A 31 13.66 8.77 -12.49
C ALA A 31 13.54 9.88 -13.55
N THR A 32 12.81 10.97 -13.31
CA THR A 32 12.52 11.99 -14.34
C THR A 32 13.78 12.64 -14.94
N ASN A 33 14.92 12.59 -14.23
CA ASN A 33 16.21 13.13 -14.71
C ASN A 33 17.38 12.13 -14.62
N ASN A 34 17.14 10.82 -14.40
CA ASN A 34 18.25 9.89 -14.12
C ASN A 34 18.09 8.48 -14.70
N SER A 35 18.04 8.39 -16.03
CA SER A 35 17.99 7.13 -16.79
C SER A 35 19.18 6.19 -16.52
N LYS A 36 20.30 6.69 -15.99
CA LYS A 36 21.45 5.89 -15.57
C LYS A 36 21.12 4.96 -14.41
N TYR A 37 20.22 5.36 -13.50
CA TYR A 37 19.85 4.57 -12.32
C TYR A 37 18.47 3.94 -12.41
N TYR A 38 17.63 4.41 -13.34
CA TYR A 38 16.25 3.96 -13.48
C TYR A 38 15.83 3.66 -14.91
N LYS A 39 14.85 2.74 -15.03
CA LYS A 39 14.04 2.57 -16.24
C LYS A 39 12.58 2.82 -15.93
N THR A 40 11.99 3.83 -16.58
CA THR A 40 10.56 4.14 -16.45
C THR A 40 9.72 3.33 -17.42
N TYR A 41 8.53 2.90 -16.98
CA TYR A 41 7.58 2.10 -17.72
C TYR A 41 6.25 2.82 -17.88
N LYS A 42 5.69 2.78 -19.09
CA LYS A 42 4.34 3.31 -19.37
C LYS A 42 3.21 2.46 -18.74
N ALA A 43 3.51 1.22 -18.35
CA ALA A 43 2.53 0.25 -17.87
C ALA A 43 3.18 -0.72 -16.88
N ILE A 44 2.38 -1.40 -16.05
CA ILE A 44 2.90 -2.34 -15.07
C ILE A 44 3.65 -3.48 -15.79
N PRO A 45 4.94 -3.73 -15.47
CA PRO A 45 5.77 -4.76 -16.08
C PRO A 45 5.15 -6.16 -15.98
N LYS A 46 5.31 -6.97 -17.04
CA LYS A 46 4.74 -8.34 -17.11
C LYS A 46 5.11 -9.19 -15.90
N VAL A 47 6.34 -9.06 -15.40
CA VAL A 47 6.85 -9.83 -14.25
C VAL A 47 6.06 -9.59 -12.95
N LEU A 48 5.44 -8.42 -12.79
CA LEU A 48 4.61 -8.10 -11.63
C LEU A 48 3.15 -8.50 -11.82
N ARG A 49 2.69 -8.67 -13.06
CA ARG A 49 1.25 -8.88 -13.36
C ARG A 49 0.73 -10.17 -12.75
N GLY A 50 -0.50 -10.11 -12.24
CA GLY A 50 -1.17 -11.21 -11.57
C GLY A 50 -1.61 -10.85 -10.16
N THR A 51 -2.18 -11.83 -9.46
CA THR A 51 -2.64 -11.69 -8.08
C THR A 51 -1.59 -12.27 -7.14
N TRP A 52 -1.22 -11.48 -6.14
CA TRP A 52 -0.19 -11.81 -5.15
C TRP A 52 -0.70 -11.54 -3.75
N GLN A 53 -0.35 -12.40 -2.80
CA GLN A 53 -0.95 -12.41 -1.47
C GLN A 53 0.08 -12.77 -0.39
N THR A 54 0.01 -12.10 0.76
CA THR A 54 0.80 -12.54 1.94
C THR A 54 0.31 -13.90 2.43
N LYS A 55 1.23 -14.82 2.79
CA LYS A 55 0.88 -16.18 3.24
C LYS A 55 -0.07 -16.19 4.45
N GLY A 56 0.10 -15.24 5.36
CA GLY A 56 -0.71 -15.09 6.56
C GLY A 56 -1.09 -13.65 6.83
N TYR A 57 -1.61 -13.43 8.03
CA TYR A 57 -1.91 -12.10 8.53
C TYR A 57 -0.65 -11.51 9.20
N THR A 58 -0.24 -10.33 8.75
CA THR A 58 0.90 -9.56 9.27
C THR A 58 0.42 -8.25 9.86
N GLU A 59 1.15 -7.66 10.80
CA GLU A 59 0.74 -6.37 11.37
C GLU A 59 0.65 -5.29 10.29
N TYR A 60 -0.48 -4.58 10.27
CA TYR A 60 -0.78 -3.51 9.32
C TYR A 60 0.02 -2.24 9.62
N SER A 61 0.16 -1.93 10.91
CA SER A 61 1.06 -0.91 11.41
C SER A 61 1.46 -1.23 12.84
N SER A 62 2.68 -0.85 13.22
CA SER A 62 3.21 -1.04 14.58
C SER A 62 2.33 -0.35 15.65
N LEU A 63 1.59 0.69 15.26
CA LEU A 63 0.69 1.44 16.15
C LEU A 63 -0.65 0.74 16.37
N SER A 64 -1.18 0.05 15.36
CA SER A 64 -2.54 -0.50 15.44
C SER A 64 -2.59 -1.93 15.97
N LYS A 65 -1.46 -2.67 15.96
CA LYS A 65 -1.36 -4.13 16.23
C LYS A 65 -2.37 -4.98 15.43
N LYS A 66 -3.05 -4.39 14.44
CA LYS A 66 -4.06 -5.07 13.62
C LYS A 66 -3.34 -5.95 12.62
N LYS A 67 -3.62 -7.24 12.64
CA LYS A 67 -3.08 -8.17 11.65
C LYS A 67 -3.97 -8.18 10.40
N VAL A 68 -3.35 -8.04 9.24
CA VAL A 68 -4.01 -8.01 7.93
C VAL A 68 -3.32 -8.94 6.96
N ARG A 69 -4.09 -9.42 5.97
CA ARG A 69 -3.56 -10.14 4.84
C ARG A 69 -3.71 -9.25 3.61
N SER A 70 -2.58 -8.88 3.01
CA SER A 70 -2.54 -7.97 1.87
C SER A 70 -2.57 -8.77 0.59
N ILE A 71 -3.47 -8.39 -0.31
CA ILE A 71 -3.61 -8.97 -1.65
C ILE A 71 -3.46 -7.85 -2.66
N TYR A 72 -2.56 -8.03 -3.62
CA TYR A 72 -2.34 -7.11 -4.73
C TYR A 72 -2.65 -7.80 -6.04
N THR A 73 -3.48 -7.17 -6.87
CA THR A 73 -3.72 -7.62 -8.25
C THR A 73 -3.18 -6.57 -9.21
N PHE A 74 -2.11 -6.91 -9.92
CA PHE A 74 -1.47 -6.05 -10.91
C PHE A 74 -1.93 -6.40 -12.32
N LYS A 75 -2.55 -5.46 -13.02
CA LYS A 75 -2.90 -5.54 -14.45
C LYS A 75 -2.02 -4.56 -15.25
N LYS A 76 -2.06 -4.62 -16.58
CA LYS A 76 -1.23 -3.74 -17.44
C LYS A 76 -1.39 -2.24 -17.07
N ASN A 77 -2.63 -1.78 -16.89
CA ASN A 77 -2.98 -0.36 -16.72
C ASN A 77 -3.68 -0.04 -15.39
N SER A 78 -3.54 -0.90 -14.38
CA SER A 78 -4.16 -0.68 -13.08
C SER A 78 -3.61 -1.64 -12.05
N TYR A 79 -3.78 -1.33 -10.78
CA TYR A 79 -3.66 -2.34 -9.73
C TYR A 79 -4.75 -2.18 -8.68
N THR A 80 -5.00 -3.26 -7.95
CA THR A 80 -5.95 -3.28 -6.83
C THR A 80 -5.21 -3.75 -5.60
N MET A 81 -5.38 -3.03 -4.50
CA MET A 81 -4.98 -3.45 -3.16
C MET A 81 -6.22 -3.89 -2.40
N LYS A 82 -6.19 -5.09 -1.83
CA LYS A 82 -7.21 -5.63 -0.94
C LYS A 82 -6.57 -5.96 0.40
N ILE A 83 -7.20 -5.49 1.47
CA ILE A 83 -6.77 -5.67 2.86
C ILE A 83 -7.85 -6.47 3.58
N ASP A 84 -7.52 -7.72 3.92
CA ASP A 84 -8.37 -8.57 4.75
C ASP A 84 -7.92 -8.43 6.22
N PHE A 85 -8.79 -7.98 7.12
CA PHE A 85 -8.46 -7.83 8.55
C PHE A 85 -8.69 -9.14 9.31
N GLN A 86 -7.72 -9.58 10.12
CA GLN A 86 -7.86 -10.80 10.92
C GLN A 86 -9.00 -10.65 11.93
N GLY A 87 -9.84 -11.69 12.06
CA GLY A 87 -10.94 -11.73 13.03
C GLY A 87 -12.14 -10.84 12.71
N LYS A 88 -12.13 -10.09 11.59
CA LYS A 88 -13.26 -9.26 11.16
C LYS A 88 -13.68 -9.65 9.75
N ARG A 89 -14.99 -9.69 9.48
CA ARG A 89 -15.54 -9.82 8.10
C ARG A 89 -15.29 -8.57 7.23
N LYS A 90 -14.60 -7.56 7.74
CA LYS A 90 -14.35 -6.31 7.02
C LYS A 90 -13.13 -6.48 6.11
N THR A 91 -13.36 -6.25 4.83
CA THR A 91 -12.33 -6.13 3.79
C THR A 91 -12.31 -4.69 3.30
N LYS A 92 -11.14 -4.14 3.02
CA LYS A 92 -11.00 -2.89 2.27
C LYS A 92 -10.40 -3.19 0.90
N THR A 93 -11.06 -2.77 -0.17
CA THR A 93 -10.53 -2.87 -1.54
C THR A 93 -10.35 -1.47 -2.09
N ILE A 94 -9.17 -1.19 -2.62
CA ILE A 94 -8.79 0.08 -3.22
C ILE A 94 -8.27 -0.20 -4.62
N HIS A 95 -8.86 0.48 -5.61
CA HIS A 95 -8.47 0.35 -7.00
C HIS A 95 -7.71 1.60 -7.44
N PHE A 96 -6.58 1.40 -8.12
CA PHE A 96 -5.76 2.44 -8.71
C PHE A 96 -5.69 2.24 -10.23
N LEU A 97 -6.28 3.17 -10.97
CA LEU A 97 -6.21 3.22 -12.43
C LEU A 97 -4.85 3.76 -12.88
N LYS A 98 -4.44 3.54 -14.14
CA LYS A 98 -3.17 4.09 -14.65
C LYS A 98 -3.05 5.61 -14.50
N LYS A 99 -4.15 6.35 -14.68
CA LYS A 99 -4.19 7.81 -14.46
C LYS A 99 -3.92 8.22 -13.00
N GLU A 100 -4.08 7.27 -12.08
CA GLU A 100 -3.82 7.42 -10.64
C GLU A 100 -2.47 6.81 -10.26
N VAL A 101 -1.60 6.56 -11.23
CA VAL A 101 -0.22 6.10 -11.04
C VAL A 101 0.68 7.05 -11.81
N GLN A 102 1.39 7.90 -11.07
CA GLN A 102 2.31 8.89 -11.59
C GLN A 102 3.39 8.17 -12.40
N ASP A 103 4.22 7.38 -11.73
CA ASP A 103 5.36 6.70 -12.33
C ASP A 103 5.43 5.21 -11.97
N ILE A 104 6.10 4.46 -12.85
CA ILE A 104 6.44 3.06 -12.64
C ILE A 104 7.89 2.91 -13.05
N ASP A 105 8.79 2.76 -12.09
CA ASP A 105 10.22 2.76 -12.34
C ASP A 105 10.85 1.42 -11.97
N TYR A 106 11.99 1.11 -12.57
CA TYR A 106 12.87 0.02 -12.16
C TYR A 106 14.22 0.60 -11.79
N ARG A 107 14.61 0.47 -10.52
CA ARG A 107 15.90 0.93 -9.99
C ARG A 107 16.96 -0.15 -10.20
N TYR A 108 18.00 0.14 -10.99
CA TYR A 108 19.05 -0.83 -11.31
C TYR A 108 19.84 -1.29 -10.08
N LYS A 109 20.19 -0.36 -9.17
CA LYS A 109 21.00 -0.65 -7.96
C LYS A 109 20.38 -1.71 -7.06
N THR A 110 19.07 -1.62 -6.80
CA THR A 110 18.37 -2.55 -5.90
C THR A 110 17.63 -3.67 -6.63
N LYS A 111 17.50 -3.54 -7.97
CA LYS A 111 16.70 -4.40 -8.83
C LYS A 111 15.22 -4.41 -8.42
N GLN A 112 14.70 -3.27 -7.99
CA GLN A 112 13.33 -3.10 -7.51
C GLN A 112 12.49 -2.32 -8.51
N TYR A 113 11.22 -2.66 -8.59
CA TYR A 113 10.19 -1.84 -9.21
C TYR A 113 9.55 -0.92 -8.18
N GLU A 114 9.30 0.32 -8.58
CA GLU A 114 8.70 1.37 -7.76
C GLU A 114 7.42 1.82 -8.44
N ILE A 115 6.29 1.71 -7.75
CA ILE A 115 5.00 2.19 -8.26
C ILE A 115 4.57 3.37 -7.38
N TYR A 116 4.35 4.52 -8.02
CA TYR A 116 3.99 5.77 -7.37
C TYR A 116 2.50 6.08 -7.61
N PRO A 117 1.58 5.59 -6.77
CA PRO A 117 0.17 5.93 -6.88
C PRO A 117 -0.08 7.37 -6.46
N THR A 118 -1.01 8.04 -7.13
CA THR A 118 -1.48 9.35 -6.70
C THR A 118 -2.63 9.18 -5.72
N GLY A 119 -2.55 9.88 -4.59
CA GLY A 119 -3.64 9.99 -3.61
C GLY A 119 -4.70 11.02 -3.98
N ALA A 120 -5.02 11.17 -5.28
CA ALA A 120 -5.85 12.29 -5.76
C ALA A 120 -7.23 12.33 -5.07
N ALA A 121 -7.87 11.16 -4.91
CA ALA A 121 -9.08 11.04 -4.13
C ALA A 121 -8.77 10.91 -2.63
N MET A 122 -9.48 11.67 -1.78
CA MET A 122 -9.31 11.65 -0.32
C MET A 122 -9.45 10.23 0.26
N SER A 123 -10.36 9.42 -0.27
CA SER A 123 -10.58 8.02 0.15
C SER A 123 -9.39 7.08 -0.12
N LYS A 124 -8.48 7.46 -1.02
CA LYS A 124 -7.31 6.67 -1.41
C LYS A 124 -6.01 7.16 -0.77
N ARG A 125 -5.96 8.39 -0.23
CA ARG A 125 -4.74 8.99 0.35
C ARG A 125 -4.06 8.10 1.39
N ALA A 126 -4.84 7.55 2.32
CA ALA A 126 -4.31 6.65 3.36
C ALA A 126 -3.74 5.32 2.83
N TYR A 127 -3.97 5.00 1.56
CA TYR A 127 -3.55 3.75 0.90
C TYR A 127 -2.63 4.00 -0.31
N ALA A 128 -2.36 5.26 -0.66
CA ALA A 128 -1.52 5.66 -1.79
C ALA A 128 -0.03 5.71 -1.38
N SER A 129 0.46 4.63 -0.80
CA SER A 129 1.88 4.48 -0.47
C SER A 129 2.67 3.99 -1.68
N ILE A 130 3.94 4.44 -1.80
CA ILE A 130 4.86 3.95 -2.83
C ILE A 130 5.09 2.44 -2.60
N LEU A 131 4.97 1.67 -3.67
CA LEU A 131 5.23 0.23 -3.64
C LEU A 131 6.64 -0.07 -4.13
N TYR A 132 7.49 -0.62 -3.26
CA TYR A 132 8.83 -1.11 -3.60
C TYR A 132 8.80 -2.62 -3.74
N LEU A 133 8.90 -3.13 -4.97
CA LEU A 133 8.59 -4.51 -5.32
C LEU A 133 9.76 -5.19 -6.05
N LYS A 134 10.21 -6.35 -5.56
CA LYS A 134 11.24 -7.16 -6.22
C LYS A 134 10.73 -8.57 -6.47
N PRO A 135 10.62 -9.01 -7.74
CA PRO A 135 10.38 -10.41 -8.06
C PRO A 135 11.54 -11.26 -7.51
N VAL A 136 11.22 -12.30 -6.74
CA VAL A 136 12.19 -13.20 -6.10
C VAL A 136 11.69 -14.64 -6.10
N ARG A 137 12.57 -15.58 -5.72
CA ARG A 137 12.18 -16.89 -5.20
C ARG A 137 12.33 -16.86 -3.68
N HIS A 138 11.28 -17.24 -2.96
CA HIS A 138 11.30 -17.38 -1.51
C HIS A 138 10.75 -18.76 -1.16
N ASN A 139 11.53 -19.57 -0.42
CA ASN A 139 11.23 -20.96 -0.10
C ASN A 139 10.83 -21.79 -1.34
N GLY A 140 11.64 -21.68 -2.41
CA GLY A 140 11.42 -22.38 -3.70
C GLY A 140 10.27 -21.85 -4.55
N LYS A 141 9.43 -20.93 -4.04
CA LYS A 141 8.24 -20.42 -4.73
C LYS A 141 8.47 -19.02 -5.30
N LYS A 142 7.85 -18.72 -6.44
CA LYS A 142 7.81 -17.36 -7.00
C LYS A 142 7.08 -16.43 -6.03
N ALA A 143 7.70 -15.31 -5.72
CA ALA A 143 7.13 -14.29 -4.84
C ALA A 143 7.53 -12.89 -5.32
N ILE A 144 6.85 -11.88 -4.77
CA ILE A 144 7.28 -10.49 -4.80
C ILE A 144 7.65 -10.10 -3.38
N ALA A 145 8.92 -9.73 -3.17
CA ALA A 145 9.35 -9.06 -1.96
C ALA A 145 8.86 -7.61 -2.01
N SER A 146 8.02 -7.24 -1.06
CA SER A 146 7.49 -5.90 -0.85
C SER A 146 8.24 -5.25 0.30
N TYR A 147 9.02 -4.22 -0.01
CA TYR A 147 9.82 -3.50 0.96
C TYR A 147 8.99 -2.37 1.59
N PRO A 148 9.06 -2.18 2.91
CA PRO A 148 8.37 -1.09 3.57
C PRO A 148 9.02 0.25 3.21
N ILE A 149 8.24 1.33 3.25
CA ILE A 149 8.78 2.70 3.13
C ILE A 149 9.65 3.02 4.36
N VAL A 150 9.22 2.58 5.54
CA VAL A 150 9.89 2.78 6.82
C VAL A 150 9.94 1.44 7.56
N GLY A 151 11.11 1.05 8.06
CA GLY A 151 11.34 -0.20 8.80
C GLY A 151 12.15 -1.24 8.00
N LYS A 152 12.37 -2.41 8.61
CA LYS A 152 13.22 -3.48 8.04
C LYS A 152 12.46 -4.73 7.59
N HIS A 153 11.17 -4.83 7.93
CA HIS A 153 10.42 -6.06 7.69
C HIS A 153 9.92 -6.15 6.24
N ILE A 154 10.50 -7.07 5.47
CA ILE A 154 10.09 -7.37 4.10
C ILE A 154 8.86 -8.28 4.13
N ALA A 155 7.79 -7.89 3.43
CA ALA A 155 6.65 -8.77 3.20
C ALA A 155 6.85 -9.58 1.91
N TYR A 156 6.53 -10.87 1.94
CA TYR A 156 6.55 -11.71 0.73
C TYR A 156 5.13 -11.97 0.24
N LEU A 157 4.85 -11.55 -0.99
CA LEU A 157 3.59 -11.76 -1.68
C LEU A 157 3.75 -12.97 -2.62
N TYR A 158 3.01 -14.04 -2.37
CA TYR A 158 3.03 -15.26 -3.17
C TYR A 158 1.94 -15.23 -4.22
N ARG A 159 2.16 -15.92 -5.33
CA ARG A 159 1.13 -16.06 -6.35
C ARG A 159 -0.11 -16.73 -5.75
N LYS A 160 -1.28 -16.12 -5.97
CA LYS A 160 -2.57 -16.73 -5.66
C LYS A 160 -3.04 -17.60 -6.82
#